data_AF-A0A2I2FCT6-F1
#
_entry.id   AF-A0A2I2FCT6-F1
#
_cell.length_a   1.000
_cell.length_b   1.000
_cell.length_c   1.000
_cell.angle_alpha   90.00
_cell.angle_beta   90.00
_cell.angle_gamma   90.00
#
_symmetry.space_group_name_H-M   'P 1'
#
loop_
_entity.id
_entity.type
_entity.pdbx_description
1 polymer ?
#
loop_
_entity_poly.entity_id
_entity_poly.type
_entity_poly.pdbx_seq_one_letter_code
_entity_poly.pdbx_strand_id
1 'polypeptide(L)'
;MPLTPNTLYIALYLRTDPPTPNNYHWALYLHNPNPNPTSKIQGSTKYHIVNSGPSSAWVASHGPESGILKTFLLAGLTRIGEVPDNPAVLAKTDEVIKSFDGQLNELDVTCRTWLVRVLDVLQREVGVPRYRDGKDAGDLEREVLGFGNEVAGEAIRNVQPRPVVESLVIDPQSAALTNIEVLAYLTANPPRRPPNPPPNSRHWVPSPDLRDHNTVVKEIHNYISRLSPHILTYPQYVPDQLKDQPPAAQQQSQSQIDTNGGDSAPTMPLAPAQANAPTPMDNALRELVVRLQPFGLTKGEVLMIVNLGVGVVGSAEQEVEGEEGEVEGEGGVEVEGEGEGVVENGEVNGDVDGMEVDGEGEGEGAAAAVEGEEGEGGEQGEGELAEEDYGALALLDTVIEEREERLSNEDVTSILRIIRELLGPEANV
;
A
#
# COMPACT_ATOMS: atom_id res chain seq x y z
N MET A 1 7.75 14.01 -16.33
CA MET A 1 7.12 12.82 -15.71
C MET A 1 6.52 11.96 -16.82
N PRO A 2 6.79 10.65 -16.87
CA PRO A 2 6.08 9.75 -17.80
C PRO A 2 4.61 9.66 -17.42
N LEU A 3 3.73 9.36 -18.38
CA LEU A 3 2.32 9.15 -18.09
C LEU A 3 2.13 7.76 -17.48
N THR A 4 1.30 7.70 -16.44
CA THR A 4 0.96 6.46 -15.73
C THR A 4 -0.12 5.73 -16.54
N PRO A 5 0.07 4.43 -16.83
CA PRO A 5 -0.97 3.61 -17.46
C PRO A 5 -2.29 3.65 -16.68
N ASN A 6 -3.39 3.36 -17.38
CA ASN A 6 -4.75 3.34 -16.89
C ASN A 6 -5.16 4.58 -16.08
N THR A 7 -4.60 5.75 -16.41
CA THR A 7 -4.81 6.98 -15.63
C THR A 7 -5.56 8.02 -16.44
N LEU A 8 -6.52 8.70 -15.78
CA LEU A 8 -7.23 9.86 -16.31
C LEU A 8 -6.46 11.15 -16.04
N TYR A 9 -6.41 11.98 -17.09
CA TYR A 9 -5.82 13.31 -17.07
C TYR A 9 -6.80 14.34 -17.62
N ILE A 10 -6.75 15.55 -17.09
CA ILE A 10 -7.33 16.74 -17.75
C ILE A 10 -6.23 17.37 -18.61
N ALA A 11 -6.52 17.57 -19.89
CA ALA A 11 -5.64 18.23 -20.83
C ALA A 11 -6.17 19.63 -21.18
N LEU A 12 -5.30 20.63 -21.05
CA LEU A 12 -5.60 22.00 -21.44
C LEU A 12 -4.89 22.39 -22.73
N TYR A 13 -5.61 23.01 -23.65
CA TYR A 13 -5.09 23.52 -24.91
C TYR A 13 -5.30 25.04 -24.98
N LEU A 14 -4.30 25.76 -25.47
CA LEU A 14 -4.41 27.20 -25.72
C LEU A 14 -5.47 27.48 -26.78
N ARG A 15 -6.28 28.53 -26.56
CA ARG A 15 -7.27 29.02 -27.54
C ARG A 15 -6.86 30.31 -28.24
N THR A 16 -5.95 31.09 -27.65
CA THR A 16 -5.58 32.41 -28.14
C THR A 16 -4.07 32.63 -28.09
N ASP A 17 -3.59 33.49 -29.00
CA ASP A 17 -2.25 34.08 -28.99
C ASP A 17 -2.41 35.61 -29.03
N PRO A 18 -2.04 36.35 -27.96
CA PRO A 18 -1.47 35.86 -26.69
C PRO A 18 -2.49 35.06 -25.83
N PRO A 19 -2.04 34.27 -24.83
CA PRO A 19 -2.94 33.52 -23.97
C PRO A 19 -3.83 34.44 -23.14
N THR A 20 -5.13 34.13 -23.09
CA THR A 20 -6.08 34.80 -22.20
C THR A 20 -6.27 33.94 -20.95
N PRO A 21 -6.19 34.52 -19.73
CA PRO A 21 -6.42 33.77 -18.49
C PRO A 21 -7.74 33.02 -18.52
N ASN A 22 -7.73 31.79 -18.01
CA ASN A 22 -8.88 30.89 -17.91
C ASN A 22 -9.55 30.49 -19.25
N ASN A 23 -8.94 30.82 -20.39
CA ASN A 23 -9.49 30.55 -21.71
C ASN A 23 -8.77 29.39 -22.40
N TYR A 24 -9.15 28.17 -22.01
CA TYR A 24 -8.58 26.94 -22.55
C TYR A 24 -9.62 26.08 -23.24
N HIS A 25 -9.19 25.24 -24.17
CA HIS A 25 -9.96 24.08 -24.58
C HIS A 25 -9.61 22.91 -23.66
N TRP A 26 -10.64 22.20 -23.21
CA TRP A 26 -10.55 21.17 -22.18
C TRP A 26 -10.86 19.82 -22.81
N ALA A 27 -10.05 18.82 -22.45
CA ALA A 27 -10.27 17.43 -22.81
C ALA A 27 -9.96 16.52 -21.62
N LEU A 28 -10.64 15.38 -21.53
CA LEU A 28 -10.18 14.25 -20.73
C LEU A 28 -9.26 13.38 -21.59
N TYR A 29 -8.25 12.80 -20.98
CA TYR A 29 -7.36 11.85 -21.61
C TYR A 29 -7.20 10.63 -20.71
N LEU A 30 -7.63 9.47 -21.19
CA LEU A 30 -7.37 8.19 -20.56
C LEU A 30 -6.09 7.61 -21.18
N HIS A 31 -5.01 7.63 -20.42
CA HIS A 31 -3.75 7.02 -20.83
C HIS A 31 -3.81 5.50 -20.59
N ASN A 32 -4.21 4.74 -21.59
CA ASN A 32 -4.07 3.29 -21.60
C ASN A 32 -3.14 2.88 -22.75
N PRO A 33 -1.82 2.80 -22.53
CA PRO A 33 -0.89 2.39 -23.57
C PRO A 33 -1.11 0.90 -23.85
N ASN A 34 -1.67 0.57 -25.02
CA ASN A 34 -1.87 -0.83 -25.40
C ASN A 34 -0.51 -1.54 -25.52
N PRO A 35 -0.23 -2.57 -24.69
CA PRO A 35 1.04 -3.28 -24.72
C PRO A 35 1.14 -4.25 -25.91
N ASN A 36 0.03 -4.54 -26.61
CA ASN A 36 0.01 -5.45 -27.74
C ASN A 36 -0.77 -4.86 -28.93
N PRO A 37 -0.10 -4.41 -30.00
CA PRO A 37 -0.75 -3.76 -31.16
C PRO A 37 -1.73 -4.66 -31.92
N THR A 38 -1.78 -5.97 -31.63
CA THR A 38 -2.78 -6.90 -32.20
C THR A 38 -4.04 -7.07 -31.33
N SER A 39 -4.05 -6.53 -30.11
CA SER A 39 -5.20 -6.57 -29.20
C SER A 39 -6.25 -5.53 -29.59
N LYS A 40 -7.54 -5.93 -29.59
CA LYS A 40 -8.68 -5.01 -29.76
C LYS A 40 -8.93 -4.10 -28.55
N ILE A 41 -8.13 -4.22 -27.48
CA ILE A 41 -8.20 -3.33 -26.32
C ILE A 41 -7.83 -1.92 -26.80
N GLN A 42 -8.76 -0.99 -26.56
CA GLN A 42 -8.69 0.38 -27.04
C GLN A 42 -7.46 1.07 -26.44
N GLY A 43 -6.61 1.64 -27.30
CA GLY A 43 -5.46 2.43 -26.85
C GLY A 43 -5.90 3.71 -26.14
N SER A 44 -4.92 4.54 -25.78
CA SER A 44 -5.17 5.80 -25.09
C SER A 44 -6.18 6.65 -25.86
N THR A 45 -7.17 7.21 -25.15
CA THR A 45 -8.31 7.90 -25.76
C THR A 45 -8.41 9.31 -25.22
N LYS A 46 -8.61 10.27 -26.13
CA LYS A 46 -8.93 11.66 -25.81
C LYS A 46 -10.43 11.87 -25.98
N TYR A 47 -11.04 12.50 -24.98
CA TYR A 47 -12.45 12.84 -24.94
C TYR A 47 -12.62 14.34 -24.83
N HIS A 48 -13.37 14.93 -25.76
CA HIS A 48 -13.67 16.35 -25.76
C HIS A 48 -14.91 16.66 -26.59
N ILE A 49 -15.43 17.87 -26.40
CA ILE A 49 -16.49 18.42 -27.25
C ILE A 49 -15.98 19.67 -27.94
N VAL A 50 -16.38 19.86 -29.20
CA VAL A 50 -15.95 20.99 -30.04
C VAL A 50 -17.16 21.73 -30.58
N ASN A 51 -16.95 23.02 -30.86
CA ASN A 51 -17.96 23.92 -31.43
C ASN A 51 -17.31 24.76 -32.55
N SER A 52 -16.76 24.08 -33.54
CA SER A 52 -16.02 24.69 -34.66
C SER A 52 -16.76 24.61 -36.00
N GLY A 53 -18.01 24.14 -35.99
CA GLY A 53 -18.85 24.00 -37.18
C GLY A 53 -19.73 25.23 -37.49
N PRO A 54 -20.27 25.32 -38.71
CA PRO A 54 -21.10 26.46 -39.16
C PRO A 54 -22.41 26.64 -38.39
N SER A 55 -22.87 25.60 -37.68
CA SER A 55 -24.09 25.61 -36.88
C SER A 55 -23.89 26.15 -35.45
N SER A 56 -22.65 26.42 -35.04
CA SER A 56 -22.29 26.69 -33.64
C SER A 56 -22.78 25.63 -32.64
N ALA A 57 -23.05 24.41 -33.12
CA ALA A 57 -23.51 23.30 -32.29
C ALA A 57 -22.31 22.55 -31.69
N TRP A 58 -22.47 22.09 -30.45
CA TRP A 58 -21.51 21.23 -29.79
C TRP A 58 -21.59 19.80 -30.33
N VAL A 59 -20.42 19.21 -30.60
CA VAL A 59 -20.27 17.85 -31.11
C VAL A 59 -19.21 17.12 -30.30
N ALA A 60 -19.50 15.87 -29.92
CA ALA A 60 -18.53 14.96 -29.32
C ALA A 60 -17.45 14.56 -30.33
N SER A 61 -16.18 14.67 -29.94
CA SER A 61 -15.04 14.38 -30.82
C SER A 61 -14.03 13.46 -30.13
N HIS A 62 -14.54 12.37 -29.56
CA HIS A 62 -13.73 11.38 -28.85
C HIS A 62 -12.95 10.51 -29.84
N GLY A 63 -11.71 10.15 -29.50
CA GLY A 63 -10.90 9.32 -30.39
C GLY A 63 -9.56 8.87 -29.82
N PRO A 64 -8.90 7.90 -30.46
CA PRO A 64 -7.58 7.45 -30.06
C PRO A 64 -6.57 8.60 -30.15
N GLU A 65 -5.69 8.71 -29.16
CA GLU A 65 -4.66 9.74 -29.07
C GLU A 65 -3.35 9.12 -28.58
N SER A 66 -2.42 8.96 -29.53
CA SER A 66 -1.06 8.48 -29.26
C SER A 66 -0.10 9.66 -29.18
N GLY A 67 0.50 9.87 -28.02
CA GLY A 67 1.52 10.91 -27.85
C GLY A 67 0.97 12.30 -27.56
N ILE A 68 -0.06 12.39 -26.70
CA ILE A 68 -0.71 13.65 -26.30
C ILE A 68 0.27 14.78 -25.94
N LEU A 69 1.42 14.47 -25.34
CA LEU A 69 2.44 15.45 -24.94
C LEU A 69 3.05 16.23 -26.13
N LYS A 70 2.87 15.72 -27.36
CA LYS A 70 3.33 16.36 -28.61
C LYS A 70 2.21 17.08 -29.35
N THR A 71 0.98 17.04 -28.84
CA THR A 71 -0.18 17.60 -29.54
C THR A 71 -0.09 19.12 -29.60
N PHE A 72 -0.45 19.67 -30.76
CA PHE A 72 -0.43 21.10 -31.01
C PHE A 72 -1.29 21.86 -29.98
N LEU A 73 -0.78 23.00 -29.51
CA LEU A 73 -1.39 23.89 -28.50
C LEU A 73 -1.60 23.28 -27.10
N LEU A 74 -1.13 22.06 -26.82
CA LEU A 74 -1.18 21.51 -25.47
C LEU A 74 -0.39 22.44 -24.52
N ALA A 75 -1.05 22.89 -23.47
CA ALA A 75 -0.44 23.65 -22.39
C ALA A 75 0.15 22.74 -21.31
N GLY A 76 -0.59 21.71 -20.90
CA GLY A 76 -0.15 20.73 -19.91
C GLY A 76 -1.23 19.71 -19.59
N LEU A 77 -0.89 18.76 -18.71
CA LEU A 77 -1.78 17.73 -18.22
C LEU A 77 -1.85 17.75 -16.69
N THR A 78 -3.05 17.56 -16.14
CA THR A 78 -3.27 17.36 -14.71
C THR A 78 -3.76 15.93 -14.49
N ARG A 79 -3.02 15.12 -13.72
CA ARG A 79 -3.41 13.76 -13.32
C ARG A 79 -4.54 13.84 -12.30
N ILE A 80 -5.63 13.12 -12.54
CA ILE A 80 -6.84 13.19 -11.70
C ILE A 80 -7.28 11.83 -11.13
N GLY A 81 -6.68 10.72 -11.55
CA GLY A 81 -6.88 9.45 -10.88
C GLY A 81 -6.61 8.24 -11.76
N GLU A 82 -6.32 7.11 -11.12
CA GLU A 82 -6.13 5.83 -11.78
C GLU A 82 -7.45 5.09 -11.87
N VAL A 83 -7.74 4.57 -13.06
CA VAL A 83 -8.87 3.69 -13.33
C VAL A 83 -8.37 2.27 -13.17
N PRO A 84 -9.01 1.42 -12.36
CA PRO A 84 -8.62 0.03 -12.22
C PRO A 84 -8.45 -0.68 -13.57
N ASP A 85 -7.39 -1.49 -13.70
CA ASP A 85 -7.10 -2.29 -14.91
C ASP A 85 -8.07 -3.48 -15.03
N ASN A 86 -9.36 -3.16 -15.17
CA ASN A 86 -10.45 -4.10 -15.29
C ASN A 86 -11.25 -3.72 -16.54
N PRO A 87 -11.42 -4.64 -17.52
CA PRO A 87 -12.13 -4.34 -18.75
C PRO A 87 -13.55 -3.81 -18.56
N ALA A 88 -14.28 -4.28 -17.55
CA ALA A 88 -15.63 -3.80 -17.25
C ALA A 88 -15.62 -2.37 -16.69
N VAL A 89 -14.64 -2.05 -15.83
CA VAL A 89 -14.47 -0.70 -15.26
C VAL A 89 -14.03 0.29 -16.33
N LEU A 90 -13.11 -0.11 -17.21
CA LEU A 90 -12.67 0.70 -18.36
C LEU A 90 -13.82 0.96 -19.35
N ALA A 91 -14.62 -0.07 -19.66
CA ALA A 91 -15.81 0.09 -20.51
C ALA A 91 -16.85 1.02 -19.86
N LYS A 92 -17.09 0.87 -18.55
CA LYS A 92 -18.00 1.75 -17.82
C LYS A 92 -17.49 3.19 -17.78
N THR A 93 -16.18 3.39 -17.63
CA THR A 93 -15.54 4.71 -17.70
C THR A 93 -15.81 5.38 -19.05
N ASP A 94 -15.62 4.65 -20.16
CA ASP A 94 -15.90 5.15 -21.51
C ASP A 94 -17.39 5.48 -21.70
N GLU A 95 -18.29 4.61 -21.25
CA GLU A 95 -19.74 4.81 -21.27
C GLU A 95 -20.15 6.09 -20.52
N VAL A 96 -19.63 6.29 -19.31
CA VAL A 96 -19.96 7.44 -18.47
C VAL A 96 -19.46 8.74 -19.10
N ILE A 97 -18.25 8.78 -19.64
CA ILE A 97 -17.73 9.99 -20.32
C ILE A 97 -18.60 10.37 -21.52
N LYS A 98 -19.12 9.37 -22.25
CA LYS A 98 -19.97 9.56 -23.44
C LYS A 98 -21.45 9.76 -23.14
N SER A 99 -21.86 9.66 -21.88
CA SER A 99 -23.28 9.71 -21.46
C SER A 99 -24.01 11.02 -21.86
N PHE A 100 -23.26 12.10 -22.09
CA PHE A 100 -23.82 13.39 -22.49
C PHE A 100 -23.83 13.65 -24.00
N ASP A 101 -23.24 12.77 -24.82
CA ASP A 101 -23.02 13.02 -26.25
C ASP A 101 -24.33 13.33 -27.01
N GLY A 102 -25.43 12.67 -26.64
CA GLY A 102 -26.75 12.86 -27.27
C GLY A 102 -27.50 14.13 -26.85
N GLN A 103 -27.04 14.82 -25.80
CA GLN A 103 -27.76 15.95 -25.16
C GLN A 103 -26.91 17.22 -25.06
N LEU A 104 -25.73 17.26 -25.69
CA LEU A 104 -24.78 18.39 -25.60
C LEU A 104 -25.41 19.75 -25.89
N ASN A 105 -26.31 19.83 -26.87
CA ASN A 105 -26.92 21.10 -27.30
C ASN A 105 -28.16 21.50 -26.46
N GLU A 106 -28.61 20.64 -25.55
CA GLU A 106 -29.73 20.89 -24.63
C GLU A 106 -29.23 21.36 -23.25
N LEU A 107 -27.98 21.06 -22.90
CA LEU A 107 -27.43 21.20 -21.55
C LEU A 107 -26.77 22.55 -21.25
N ASP A 108 -26.72 23.47 -22.22
CA ASP A 108 -25.99 24.74 -22.17
C ASP A 108 -24.56 24.57 -21.61
N VAL A 109 -23.76 23.77 -22.31
CA VAL A 109 -22.39 23.42 -21.89
C VAL A 109 -21.32 24.07 -22.76
N THR A 110 -20.12 24.17 -22.20
CA THR A 110 -18.87 24.39 -22.90
C THR A 110 -17.99 23.16 -22.72
N CYS A 111 -16.86 23.03 -23.42
CA CYS A 111 -15.92 21.92 -23.15
C CYS A 111 -15.50 21.83 -21.67
N ARG A 112 -15.41 22.97 -20.97
CA ARG A 112 -15.09 23.03 -19.53
C ARG A 112 -16.25 22.52 -18.67
N THR A 113 -17.43 23.13 -18.81
CA THR A 113 -18.59 22.78 -17.98
C THR A 113 -19.15 21.39 -18.30
N TRP A 114 -18.97 20.89 -19.53
CA TRP A 114 -19.21 19.49 -19.88
C TRP A 114 -18.26 18.56 -19.11
N LEU A 115 -16.96 18.86 -19.12
CA LEU A 115 -15.97 18.02 -18.45
C LEU A 115 -16.24 17.95 -16.94
N VAL A 116 -16.51 19.08 -16.29
CA VAL A 116 -16.83 19.11 -14.86
C VAL A 116 -18.06 18.25 -14.54
N ARG A 117 -19.13 18.34 -15.35
CA ARG A 117 -20.31 17.45 -15.20
C ARG A 117 -19.97 15.98 -15.39
N VAL A 118 -19.09 15.65 -16.34
CA VAL A 118 -18.60 14.27 -16.55
C VAL A 118 -17.85 13.77 -15.31
N LEU A 119 -17.03 14.61 -14.67
CA LEU A 119 -16.29 14.23 -13.46
C LEU A 119 -17.22 13.86 -12.29
N ASP A 120 -18.33 14.58 -12.11
CA ASP A 120 -19.30 14.29 -11.06
C ASP A 120 -19.94 12.90 -11.25
N VAL A 121 -20.29 12.55 -12.49
CA VAL A 121 -20.89 11.25 -12.81
C VAL A 121 -19.84 10.15 -12.72
N LEU A 122 -18.62 10.39 -13.22
CA LEU A 122 -17.51 9.44 -13.11
C LEU A 122 -17.16 9.14 -11.66
N GLN A 123 -17.12 10.15 -10.79
CA GLN A 123 -16.87 9.93 -9.37
C GLN A 123 -17.95 9.02 -8.77
N ARG A 124 -19.23 9.28 -9.07
CA ARG A 124 -20.34 8.48 -8.53
C ARG A 124 -20.40 7.05 -9.06
N GLU A 125 -20.16 6.84 -10.35
CA GLU A 125 -20.36 5.53 -10.98
C GLU A 125 -19.10 4.67 -11.08
N VAL A 126 -17.93 5.30 -11.13
CA VAL A 126 -16.63 4.62 -11.29
C VAL A 126 -15.73 4.82 -10.07
N GLY A 127 -15.96 5.85 -9.26
CA GLY A 127 -15.13 6.17 -8.10
C GLY A 127 -13.86 6.94 -8.45
N VAL A 128 -13.81 7.59 -9.62
CA VAL A 128 -12.68 8.40 -10.10
C VAL A 128 -13.22 9.71 -10.70
N PRO A 129 -12.67 10.89 -10.40
CA PRO A 129 -11.59 11.13 -9.45
C PRO A 129 -12.06 10.97 -7.99
N ARG A 130 -11.13 10.68 -7.08
CA ARG A 130 -11.42 10.67 -5.63
C ARG A 130 -10.97 11.99 -5.02
N TYR A 131 -11.91 12.86 -4.70
CA TYR A 131 -11.60 14.12 -4.04
C TYR A 131 -11.19 13.89 -2.59
N ARG A 132 -10.26 14.69 -2.08
CA ARG A 132 -9.96 14.77 -0.64
C ARG A 132 -11.19 15.23 0.14
N ASP A 133 -11.20 14.96 1.44
CA ASP A 133 -12.27 15.41 2.33
C ASP A 133 -12.52 16.92 2.20
N GLY A 134 -13.79 17.27 2.00
CA GLY A 134 -14.24 18.66 1.80
C GLY A 134 -13.86 19.28 0.46
N LYS A 135 -13.38 18.50 -0.51
CA LYS A 135 -13.09 18.94 -1.88
C LYS A 135 -14.08 18.41 -2.90
N ASP A 136 -14.20 19.11 -4.02
CA ASP A 136 -15.12 18.75 -5.11
C ASP A 136 -14.55 19.03 -6.52
N ALA A 137 -15.37 18.75 -7.54
CA ALA A 137 -15.02 19.01 -8.94
C ALA A 137 -14.76 20.50 -9.24
N GLY A 138 -15.37 21.40 -8.48
CA GLY A 138 -15.16 22.85 -8.59
C GLY A 138 -13.81 23.29 -8.01
N ASP A 139 -13.34 22.68 -6.92
CA ASP A 139 -11.96 22.83 -6.44
C ASP A 139 -10.95 22.40 -7.51
N LEU A 140 -11.19 21.24 -8.13
CA LEU A 140 -10.34 20.73 -9.21
C LEU A 140 -10.36 21.64 -10.43
N GLU A 141 -11.53 22.17 -10.82
CA GLU A 141 -11.63 23.15 -11.91
C GLU A 141 -10.76 24.38 -11.65
N ARG A 142 -10.82 24.93 -10.42
CA ARG A 142 -10.00 26.09 -10.02
C ARG A 142 -8.51 25.80 -10.05
N GLU A 143 -8.10 24.63 -9.55
CA GLU A 143 -6.71 24.19 -9.58
C GLU A 143 -6.19 24.07 -11.02
N VAL A 144 -6.94 23.37 -11.88
CA VAL A 144 -6.57 23.16 -13.28
C VAL A 144 -6.49 24.49 -14.04
N LEU A 145 -7.41 25.43 -13.79
CA LEU A 145 -7.34 26.78 -14.34
C LEU A 145 -6.10 27.55 -13.87
N GLY A 146 -5.78 27.48 -12.58
CA GLY A 146 -4.58 28.08 -11.99
C GLY A 146 -3.30 27.56 -12.66
N PHE A 147 -3.19 26.23 -12.75
CA PHE A 147 -2.10 25.55 -13.46
C PHE A 147 -2.01 26.00 -14.92
N GLY A 148 -3.13 26.04 -15.64
CA GLY A 148 -3.18 26.50 -17.03
C GLY A 148 -2.61 27.90 -17.19
N ASN A 149 -3.01 28.84 -16.32
CA ASN A 149 -2.54 30.22 -16.35
C ASN A 149 -1.04 30.36 -16.08
N GLU A 150 -0.50 29.54 -15.19
CA GLU A 150 0.93 29.49 -14.90
C GLU A 150 1.74 29.04 -16.12
N VAL A 151 1.30 27.96 -16.79
CA VAL A 151 2.08 27.35 -17.88
C VAL A 151 1.79 27.94 -19.26
N ALA A 152 0.75 28.76 -19.42
CA ALA A 152 0.31 29.29 -20.71
C ALA A 152 1.40 30.07 -21.47
N GLY A 153 2.22 30.84 -20.75
CA GLY A 153 3.32 31.59 -21.34
C GLY A 153 4.41 30.69 -21.95
N GLU A 154 4.72 29.58 -21.29
CA GLU A 154 5.66 28.58 -21.81
C GLU A 154 5.03 27.76 -22.94
N ALA A 155 3.74 27.45 -22.80
CA ALA A 155 2.97 26.73 -23.80
C ALA A 155 3.04 27.42 -25.16
N ILE A 156 2.84 28.75 -25.20
CA ILE A 156 2.82 29.53 -26.44
C ILE A 156 4.21 29.69 -27.07
N ARG A 157 5.26 29.71 -26.26
CA ARG A 157 6.66 29.66 -26.73
C ARG A 157 7.11 28.26 -27.16
N ASN A 158 6.20 27.28 -27.11
CA ASN A 158 6.47 25.88 -27.41
C ASN A 158 7.63 25.28 -26.59
N VAL A 159 7.77 25.70 -25.32
CA VAL A 159 8.76 25.10 -24.41
C VAL A 159 8.39 23.63 -24.15
N GLN A 160 9.39 22.75 -24.23
CA GLN A 160 9.27 21.31 -24.06
C GLN A 160 10.21 20.83 -22.94
N PRO A 161 9.88 19.77 -22.21
CA PRO A 161 8.66 18.97 -22.31
C PRO A 161 7.41 19.70 -21.77
N ARG A 162 6.22 19.33 -22.24
CA ARG A 162 4.97 19.83 -21.65
C ARG A 162 4.83 19.37 -20.19
N PRO A 163 4.40 20.25 -19.27
CA PRO A 163 4.26 19.91 -17.86
C PRO A 163 3.13 18.92 -17.64
N VAL A 164 3.38 17.98 -16.72
CA VAL A 164 2.41 17.01 -16.19
C VAL A 164 2.47 17.13 -14.68
N VAL A 165 1.34 17.42 -14.05
CA VAL A 165 1.23 17.62 -12.59
C VAL A 165 0.22 16.68 -11.98
N GLU A 166 0.38 16.36 -10.70
CA GLU A 166 -0.63 15.66 -9.91
C GLU A 166 -1.53 16.68 -9.21
N SER A 167 -2.84 16.45 -9.24
CA SER A 167 -3.78 17.31 -8.54
C SER A 167 -3.66 17.13 -7.03
N LEU A 168 -3.58 18.25 -6.31
CA LEU A 168 -3.61 18.32 -4.84
C LEU A 168 -5.03 18.23 -4.29
N VAL A 169 -6.04 18.41 -5.14
CA VAL A 169 -7.46 18.25 -4.81
C VAL A 169 -7.85 16.77 -4.74
N ILE A 170 -7.10 15.90 -5.43
CA ILE A 170 -7.30 14.45 -5.41
C ILE A 170 -6.63 13.83 -4.20
N ASP A 171 -7.31 12.85 -3.61
CA ASP A 171 -6.82 12.07 -2.49
C ASP A 171 -5.75 11.08 -2.98
N PRO A 172 -4.49 11.21 -2.51
CA PRO A 172 -3.45 10.24 -2.82
C PRO A 172 -3.66 8.90 -2.10
N GLN A 173 -4.46 8.85 -1.02
CA GLN A 173 -4.72 7.63 -0.25
C GLN A 173 -5.90 6.86 -0.84
N SER A 174 -5.63 6.05 -1.86
CA SER A 174 -6.67 5.26 -2.52
C SER A 174 -7.25 4.15 -1.62
N ALA A 175 -6.48 3.64 -0.65
CA ALA A 175 -6.89 2.60 0.29
C ALA A 175 -5.93 2.54 1.49
N ALA A 176 -6.43 2.08 2.63
CA ALA A 176 -5.60 1.52 3.69
C ALA A 176 -5.63 -0.01 3.55
N LEU A 177 -4.46 -0.64 3.68
CA LEU A 177 -4.31 -2.10 3.58
C LEU A 177 -3.71 -2.61 4.89
N THR A 178 -4.24 -3.71 5.38
CA THR A 178 -3.66 -4.47 6.49
C THR A 178 -2.35 -5.14 6.06
N ASN A 179 -1.46 -5.42 7.01
CA ASN A 179 -0.22 -6.14 6.76
C ASN A 179 -0.48 -7.52 6.15
N ILE A 180 -1.58 -8.18 6.55
CA ILE A 180 -1.98 -9.49 6.04
C ILE A 180 -2.44 -9.43 4.57
N GLU A 181 -3.17 -8.38 4.16
CA GLU A 181 -3.54 -8.18 2.74
C GLU A 181 -2.31 -7.94 1.86
N VAL A 182 -1.35 -7.14 2.36
CA VAL A 182 -0.09 -6.91 1.66
C VAL A 182 0.72 -8.21 1.55
N LEU A 183 0.84 -8.97 2.65
CA LEU A 183 1.52 -10.25 2.65
C LEU A 183 0.88 -11.26 1.70
N ALA A 184 -0.46 -11.36 1.71
CA ALA A 184 -1.21 -12.24 0.80
C ALA A 184 -0.93 -11.91 -0.66
N TYR A 185 -0.96 -10.62 -1.01
CA TYR A 185 -0.65 -10.17 -2.37
C TYR A 185 0.77 -10.54 -2.79
N LEU A 186 1.77 -10.29 -1.93
CA LEU A 186 3.17 -10.59 -2.23
C LEU A 186 3.46 -12.10 -2.29
N THR A 187 2.78 -12.89 -1.46
CA THR A 187 2.89 -14.36 -1.48
C THR A 187 2.29 -14.94 -2.75
N ALA A 188 1.16 -14.40 -3.21
CA ALA A 188 0.53 -14.80 -4.47
C ALA A 188 1.29 -14.29 -5.72
N ASN A 189 2.14 -13.26 -5.57
CA ASN A 189 2.91 -12.65 -6.66
C ASN A 189 4.43 -12.66 -6.35
N PRO A 190 5.06 -13.84 -6.30
CA PRO A 190 6.44 -13.97 -5.88
C PRO A 190 7.43 -13.29 -6.84
N PRO A 191 8.64 -12.94 -6.34
CA PRO A 191 9.71 -12.31 -7.12
C PRO A 191 9.94 -12.96 -8.48
N ARG A 192 9.80 -12.18 -9.55
CA ARG A 192 10.03 -12.65 -10.93
C ARG A 192 11.47 -12.40 -11.35
N ARG A 193 12.10 -13.37 -12.01
CA ARG A 193 13.38 -13.17 -12.69
C ARG A 193 13.12 -12.53 -14.06
N PRO A 194 14.01 -11.63 -14.54
CA PRO A 194 13.95 -11.18 -15.92
C PRO A 194 14.05 -12.40 -16.86
N PRO A 195 13.24 -12.47 -17.94
CA PRO A 195 13.37 -13.57 -18.90
C PRO A 195 14.73 -13.49 -19.58
N ASN A 196 15.36 -14.66 -19.78
CA ASN A 196 16.54 -14.76 -20.61
C ASN A 196 16.19 -14.37 -22.07
N PRO A 197 17.10 -13.72 -22.80
CA PRO A 197 16.88 -13.41 -24.20
C PRO A 197 16.66 -14.72 -25.00
N PRO A 198 15.64 -14.79 -25.88
CA PRO A 198 15.44 -15.94 -26.74
C PRO A 198 16.68 -16.22 -27.60
N PRO A 199 17.00 -17.50 -27.87
CA PRO A 199 18.10 -17.85 -28.77
C PRO A 199 17.93 -17.13 -30.12
N ASN A 200 18.99 -16.50 -30.62
CA ASN A 200 19.04 -15.75 -31.88
C ASN A 200 18.22 -14.43 -31.96
N SER A 201 17.76 -13.89 -30.83
CA SER A 201 17.10 -12.57 -30.83
C SER A 201 18.11 -11.42 -30.95
N ARG A 202 18.12 -10.74 -32.10
CA ARG A 202 18.93 -9.52 -32.33
C ARG A 202 18.32 -8.24 -31.74
N HIS A 203 17.02 -8.28 -31.40
CA HIS A 203 16.24 -7.14 -30.94
C HIS A 203 15.41 -7.49 -29.69
N TRP A 204 16.02 -8.19 -28.74
CA TRP A 204 15.39 -8.43 -27.45
C TRP A 204 15.34 -7.12 -26.64
N VAL A 205 14.14 -6.74 -26.21
CA VAL A 205 13.95 -5.66 -25.24
C VAL A 205 13.83 -6.35 -23.88
N PRO A 206 14.77 -6.11 -22.94
CA PRO A 206 14.69 -6.69 -21.61
C PRO A 206 13.38 -6.30 -20.93
N SER A 207 12.81 -7.21 -20.12
CA SER A 207 11.78 -6.82 -19.15
C SER A 207 12.35 -5.75 -18.21
N PRO A 208 11.49 -4.96 -17.55
CA PRO A 208 11.93 -4.04 -16.49
C PRO A 208 12.84 -4.74 -15.48
N ASP A 209 13.88 -4.05 -15.01
CA ASP A 209 14.73 -4.55 -13.92
C ASP A 209 13.91 -4.56 -12.63
N LEU A 210 13.76 -5.75 -12.03
CA LEU A 210 12.93 -5.98 -10.84
C LEU A 210 13.77 -6.14 -9.56
N ARG A 211 15.07 -5.84 -9.58
CA ARG A 211 15.94 -6.03 -8.41
C ARG A 211 15.45 -5.29 -7.16
N ASP A 212 15.12 -4.01 -7.30
CA ASP A 212 14.67 -3.20 -6.16
C ASP A 212 13.31 -3.69 -5.66
N HIS A 213 12.39 -4.00 -6.58
CA HIS A 213 11.10 -4.62 -6.24
C HIS A 213 11.30 -5.91 -5.43
N ASN A 214 12.15 -6.83 -5.91
CA ASN A 214 12.42 -8.10 -5.24
C ASN A 214 13.08 -7.90 -3.86
N THR A 215 13.87 -6.84 -3.69
CA THR A 215 14.47 -6.47 -2.41
C THR A 215 13.38 -6.08 -1.41
N VAL A 216 12.48 -5.17 -1.80
CA VAL A 216 11.35 -4.74 -0.96
C VAL A 216 10.45 -5.93 -0.59
N VAL A 217 10.13 -6.79 -1.55
CA VAL A 217 9.33 -8.01 -1.27
C VAL A 217 10.01 -8.88 -0.21
N LYS A 218 11.32 -9.10 -0.32
CA LYS A 218 12.08 -9.89 0.66
C LYS A 218 12.08 -9.23 2.04
N GLU A 219 12.26 -7.91 2.10
CA GLU A 219 12.26 -7.15 3.35
C GLU A 219 10.90 -7.21 4.07
N ILE A 220 9.80 -7.15 3.33
CA ILE A 220 8.45 -7.30 3.91
C ILE A 220 8.26 -8.69 4.52
N HIS A 221 8.67 -9.76 3.82
CA HIS A 221 8.62 -11.11 4.40
C HIS A 221 9.50 -11.22 5.66
N ASN A 222 10.68 -10.60 5.65
CA ASN A 222 11.56 -10.57 6.82
C ASN A 222 10.91 -9.84 8.00
N TYR A 223 10.28 -8.67 7.75
CA TYR A 223 9.53 -7.91 8.75
C TYR A 223 8.47 -8.78 9.42
N ILE A 224 7.62 -9.46 8.64
CA ILE A 224 6.59 -10.35 9.18
C ILE A 224 7.21 -11.47 10.01
N SER A 225 8.22 -12.17 9.49
CA SER A 225 8.83 -13.31 10.19
C SER A 225 9.54 -12.95 11.50
N ARG A 226 9.97 -11.70 11.67
CA ARG A 226 10.79 -11.27 12.82
C ARG A 226 10.05 -10.40 13.81
N LEU A 227 9.21 -9.48 13.31
CA LEU A 227 8.57 -8.44 14.12
C LEU A 227 7.06 -8.60 14.23
N SER A 228 6.43 -9.37 13.36
CA SER A 228 4.98 -9.60 13.40
C SER A 228 4.61 -11.05 13.04
N PRO A 229 5.21 -12.05 13.73
CA PRO A 229 5.02 -13.46 13.39
C PRO A 229 3.57 -13.93 13.60
N HIS A 230 2.80 -13.25 14.47
CA HIS A 230 1.37 -13.52 14.70
C HIS A 230 0.52 -13.45 13.42
N ILE A 231 0.93 -12.63 12.44
CA ILE A 231 0.22 -12.53 11.16
C ILE A 231 0.21 -13.88 10.41
N LEU A 232 1.22 -14.73 10.66
CA LEU A 232 1.29 -16.07 10.07
C LEU A 232 0.35 -17.08 10.71
N THR A 233 -0.22 -16.78 11.89
CA THR A 233 -1.19 -17.64 12.58
C THR A 233 -2.63 -17.34 12.21
N TYR A 234 -2.86 -16.26 11.46
CA TYR A 234 -4.18 -15.86 10.98
C TYR A 234 -4.82 -16.92 10.07
N PRO A 235 -6.14 -16.83 9.85
CA PRO A 235 -6.82 -17.62 8.85
C PRO A 235 -6.07 -17.64 7.52
N GLN A 236 -6.21 -18.75 6.81
CA GLN A 236 -5.56 -18.92 5.52
C GLN A 236 -5.82 -17.73 4.59
N TYR A 237 -4.73 -17.09 4.17
CA TYR A 237 -4.72 -15.85 3.38
C TYR A 237 -4.23 -16.05 1.94
N VAL A 238 -3.87 -17.28 1.57
CA VAL A 238 -3.57 -17.70 0.19
C VAL A 238 -4.36 -18.95 -0.19
N PRO A 239 -4.86 -19.07 -1.43
CA PRO A 239 -5.53 -20.27 -1.90
C PRO A 239 -4.68 -21.55 -1.72
N ASP A 240 -5.30 -22.68 -1.40
CA ASP A 240 -4.63 -23.98 -1.17
C ASP A 240 -3.66 -24.39 -2.27
N GLN A 241 -3.95 -24.03 -3.52
CA GLN A 241 -3.13 -24.35 -4.69
C GLN A 241 -1.73 -23.70 -4.66
N LEU A 242 -1.51 -22.68 -3.84
CA LEU A 242 -0.23 -22.01 -3.65
C LEU A 242 0.55 -22.53 -2.42
N LYS A 243 -0.09 -23.33 -1.55
CA LYS A 243 0.47 -23.82 -0.28
C LYS A 243 1.64 -24.79 -0.47
N ASP A 244 1.62 -25.56 -1.57
CA ASP A 244 2.60 -26.62 -1.86
C ASP A 244 3.73 -26.17 -2.81
N GLN A 245 3.90 -24.86 -3.07
CA GLN A 245 5.01 -24.38 -3.88
C GLN A 245 6.14 -23.83 -2.99
N PRO A 246 7.28 -24.53 -2.88
CA PRO A 246 8.44 -23.96 -2.21
C PRO A 246 8.82 -22.62 -2.86
N PRO A 247 9.22 -21.59 -2.09
CA PRO A 247 9.73 -20.33 -2.65
C PRO A 247 10.94 -20.53 -3.58
N ALA A 248 11.62 -21.68 -3.48
CA ALA A 248 12.70 -22.09 -4.37
C ALA A 248 12.24 -22.86 -5.64
N ALA A 249 11.07 -23.50 -5.65
CA ALA A 249 10.65 -24.37 -6.76
C ALA A 249 10.14 -23.58 -7.99
N GLN A 250 9.66 -22.35 -7.79
CA GLN A 250 9.36 -21.45 -8.92
C GLN A 250 10.62 -20.80 -9.51
N GLN A 251 11.78 -20.87 -8.85
CA GLN A 251 13.04 -20.39 -9.44
C GLN A 251 13.57 -21.30 -10.56
N GLN A 252 13.11 -22.55 -10.65
CA GLN A 252 13.55 -23.52 -11.66
C GLN A 252 12.55 -23.74 -12.81
N SER A 253 11.26 -23.44 -12.63
CA SER A 253 10.22 -23.72 -13.65
C SER A 253 10.27 -22.82 -14.88
N GLN A 254 11.11 -21.78 -14.90
CA GLN A 254 11.34 -20.95 -16.09
C GLN A 254 12.64 -21.27 -16.85
N SER A 255 13.47 -22.19 -16.37
CA SER A 255 14.77 -22.51 -16.98
C SER A 255 14.85 -23.82 -17.76
N GLN A 256 13.77 -24.61 -17.88
CA GLN A 256 13.78 -25.83 -18.70
C GLN A 256 12.58 -25.89 -19.64
N ILE A 257 12.71 -25.22 -20.79
CA ILE A 257 12.18 -25.76 -22.05
C ILE A 257 13.38 -26.40 -22.72
N ASP A 258 13.81 -27.54 -22.19
CA ASP A 258 14.75 -28.42 -22.89
C ASP A 258 13.93 -29.46 -23.64
N THR A 259 14.17 -29.52 -24.94
CA THR A 259 13.65 -30.49 -25.87
C THR A 259 14.11 -31.89 -25.47
N ASN A 260 13.28 -32.66 -24.77
CA ASN A 260 13.23 -34.12 -24.88
C ASN A 260 11.98 -34.70 -24.23
N GLY A 261 11.26 -35.53 -24.99
CA GLY A 261 10.01 -36.15 -24.57
C GLY A 261 10.16 -37.04 -23.34
N GLY A 262 9.33 -36.77 -22.34
CA GLY A 262 9.08 -37.61 -21.18
C GLY A 262 7.88 -37.05 -20.42
N ASP A 263 6.89 -37.91 -20.14
CA ASP A 263 5.59 -37.56 -19.53
C ASP A 263 5.72 -36.87 -18.17
N SER A 264 5.74 -35.54 -18.17
CA SER A 264 5.51 -34.74 -16.97
C SER A 264 4.65 -33.55 -17.36
N ALA A 265 3.42 -33.54 -16.85
CA ALA A 265 2.44 -32.50 -17.15
C ALA A 265 3.00 -31.13 -16.73
N PRO A 266 2.99 -30.11 -17.62
CA PRO A 266 3.45 -28.77 -17.27
C PRO A 266 2.45 -28.12 -16.31
N THR A 267 2.93 -27.72 -15.12
CA THR A 267 2.17 -26.87 -14.20
C THR A 267 2.00 -25.50 -14.85
N MET A 268 0.83 -25.26 -15.44
CA MET A 268 0.47 -23.98 -16.06
C MET A 268 0.47 -22.86 -15.01
N PRO A 269 0.87 -21.63 -15.35
CA PRO A 269 0.60 -20.47 -14.50
C PRO A 269 -0.91 -20.35 -14.30
N LEU A 270 -1.35 -20.20 -13.04
CA LEU A 270 -2.77 -20.06 -12.68
C LEU A 270 -3.42 -18.94 -13.51
N ALA A 271 -4.62 -19.20 -14.01
CA ALA A 271 -5.41 -18.18 -14.69
C ALA A 271 -5.77 -17.05 -13.71
N PRO A 272 -5.78 -15.77 -14.14
CA PRO A 272 -6.06 -14.60 -13.27
C PRO A 272 -7.37 -14.69 -12.47
N ALA A 273 -8.33 -15.48 -12.93
CA ALA A 273 -9.61 -15.68 -12.27
C ALA A 273 -9.52 -16.50 -10.97
N GLN A 274 -8.51 -17.37 -10.82
CA GLN A 274 -8.33 -18.19 -9.61
C GLN A 274 -7.52 -17.48 -8.52
N ALA A 275 -6.73 -16.46 -8.87
CA ALA A 275 -5.99 -15.62 -7.94
C ALA A 275 -6.86 -14.65 -7.12
N ASN A 276 -8.14 -14.49 -7.49
CA ASN A 276 -9.10 -13.56 -6.85
C ASN A 276 -10.23 -14.28 -6.09
N ALA A 277 -10.10 -15.58 -5.84
CA ALA A 277 -11.10 -16.31 -5.05
C ALA A 277 -11.02 -15.87 -3.57
N PRO A 278 -12.16 -15.61 -2.89
CA PRO A 278 -12.15 -15.24 -1.48
C PRO A 278 -11.49 -16.33 -0.63
N THR A 279 -10.55 -15.91 0.21
CA THR A 279 -9.86 -16.74 1.20
C THR A 279 -10.61 -16.75 2.54
N PRO A 280 -10.36 -17.72 3.42
CA PRO A 280 -10.84 -17.67 4.81
C PRO A 280 -10.50 -16.34 5.51
N MET A 281 -9.31 -15.80 5.26
CA MET A 281 -8.90 -14.49 5.78
C MET A 281 -9.79 -13.34 5.26
N ASP A 282 -10.15 -13.34 3.97
CA ASP A 282 -11.04 -12.31 3.40
C ASP A 282 -12.41 -12.30 4.08
N ASN A 283 -12.93 -13.48 4.41
CA ASN A 283 -14.20 -13.63 5.11
C ASN A 283 -14.07 -13.18 6.57
N ALA A 284 -12.99 -13.58 7.25
CA ALA A 284 -12.69 -13.18 8.63
C ALA A 284 -12.58 -11.66 8.77
N LEU A 285 -11.86 -10.98 7.86
CA LEU A 285 -11.74 -9.51 7.88
C LEU A 285 -13.09 -8.82 7.67
N ARG A 286 -13.93 -9.32 6.74
CA ARG A 286 -15.27 -8.77 6.51
C ARG A 286 -16.16 -8.93 7.73
N GLU A 287 -16.14 -10.11 8.34
CA GLU A 287 -16.92 -10.40 9.53
C GLU A 287 -16.43 -9.60 10.75
N LEU A 288 -15.11 -9.45 10.89
CA LEU A 288 -14.49 -8.65 11.95
C LEU A 288 -14.96 -7.20 11.89
N VAL A 289 -14.91 -6.58 10.72
CA VAL A 289 -15.36 -5.19 10.52
C VAL A 289 -16.85 -5.04 10.89
N VAL A 290 -17.70 -6.01 10.50
CA VAL A 290 -19.13 -5.99 10.82
C VAL A 290 -19.37 -6.15 12.31
N ARG A 291 -18.67 -7.08 12.97
CA ARG A 291 -18.85 -7.39 14.39
C ARG A 291 -18.24 -6.33 15.31
N LEU A 292 -17.23 -5.60 14.87
CA LEU A 292 -16.62 -4.50 15.62
C LEU A 292 -17.36 -3.16 15.44
N GLN A 293 -18.19 -3.02 14.40
CA GLN A 293 -18.95 -1.79 14.13
C GLN A 293 -19.73 -1.24 15.33
N PRO A 294 -20.42 -2.06 16.17
CA PRO A 294 -21.21 -1.56 17.29
C PRO A 294 -20.40 -0.82 18.36
N PHE A 295 -19.10 -1.10 18.47
CA PHE A 295 -18.22 -0.47 19.47
C PHE A 295 -17.70 0.91 19.04
N GLY A 296 -18.08 1.40 17.84
CA GLY A 296 -17.72 2.74 17.39
C GLY A 296 -16.21 2.93 17.17
N LEU A 297 -15.48 1.86 16.86
CA LEU A 297 -14.05 1.94 16.53
C LEU A 297 -13.84 2.63 15.18
N THR A 298 -12.77 3.42 15.07
CA THR A 298 -12.35 4.03 13.81
C THR A 298 -11.69 3.00 12.90
N LYS A 299 -11.62 3.29 11.60
CA LYS A 299 -10.89 2.44 10.63
C LYS A 299 -9.41 2.28 11.00
N GLY A 300 -8.79 3.33 11.55
CA GLY A 300 -7.40 3.30 11.99
C GLY A 300 -7.21 2.39 13.20
N GLU A 301 -8.11 2.45 14.18
CA GLU A 301 -8.10 1.58 15.36
C GLU A 301 -8.21 0.10 14.95
N VAL A 302 -9.19 -0.24 14.09
CA VAL A 302 -9.36 -1.61 13.60
C VAL A 302 -8.14 -2.09 12.80
N LEU A 303 -7.58 -1.23 11.93
CA LEU A 303 -6.38 -1.53 11.17
C LEU A 303 -5.18 -1.85 12.08
N MET A 304 -4.98 -1.06 13.15
CA MET A 304 -3.91 -1.25 14.10
C MET A 304 -4.11 -2.50 14.96
N ILE A 305 -5.34 -2.78 15.40
CA ILE A 305 -5.69 -4.02 16.11
C ILE A 305 -5.29 -5.26 15.30
N VAL A 306 -5.63 -5.28 14.01
CA VAL A 306 -5.26 -6.38 13.09
C VAL A 306 -3.75 -6.43 12.88
N ASN A 307 -3.09 -5.30 12.62
CA ASN A 307 -1.66 -5.32 12.33
C ASN A 307 -0.80 -5.73 13.54
N LEU A 308 -1.22 -5.37 14.75
CA LEU A 308 -0.53 -5.69 16.01
C LEU A 308 -0.91 -7.05 16.59
N GLY A 309 -1.95 -7.72 16.09
CA GLY A 309 -2.36 -9.02 16.61
C GLY A 309 -2.96 -8.98 18.00
N VAL A 310 -3.61 -7.87 18.36
CA VAL A 310 -4.17 -7.66 19.70
C VAL A 310 -5.16 -8.77 20.04
N GLY A 311 -4.89 -9.52 21.10
CA GLY A 311 -5.75 -10.63 21.55
C GLY A 311 -5.53 -11.97 20.83
N VAL A 312 -4.70 -12.05 19.78
CA VAL A 312 -4.42 -13.29 19.04
C VAL A 312 -3.26 -14.09 19.64
N VAL A 313 -2.30 -13.42 20.28
CA VAL A 313 -1.19 -14.06 21.00
C VAL A 313 -1.43 -13.87 22.49
N GLY A 314 -1.42 -14.96 23.26
CA GLY A 314 -1.34 -14.87 24.71
C GLY A 314 0.00 -14.23 25.07
N SER A 315 -0.03 -13.14 25.81
CA SER A 315 1.11 -12.27 26.16
C SER A 315 2.23 -12.97 26.99
N ALA A 316 2.27 -14.30 27.02
CA ALA A 316 3.15 -15.11 27.85
C ALA A 316 4.34 -15.74 27.10
N GLU A 317 4.43 -15.65 25.76
CA GLU A 317 5.54 -16.25 24.99
C GLU A 317 6.54 -15.23 24.43
N GLN A 318 6.41 -13.95 24.80
CA GLN A 318 7.46 -12.96 24.54
C GLN A 318 8.17 -12.64 25.85
N GLU A 319 8.87 -13.64 26.39
CA GLU A 319 9.99 -13.39 27.30
C GLU A 319 10.98 -12.53 26.52
N VAL A 320 10.97 -11.23 26.83
CA VAL A 320 12.11 -10.36 26.62
C VAL A 320 13.23 -11.01 27.44
N GLU A 321 14.16 -11.69 26.77
CA GLU A 321 15.47 -11.96 27.38
C GLU A 321 15.99 -10.62 27.87
N GLY A 322 15.97 -10.44 29.20
CA GLY A 322 16.56 -9.30 29.86
C GLY A 322 18.06 -9.36 29.67
N GLU A 323 18.58 -8.59 28.72
CA GLU A 323 19.96 -8.10 28.83
C GLU A 323 19.95 -6.97 29.85
N GLU A 324 20.26 -7.33 31.10
CA GLU A 324 20.72 -6.38 32.10
C GLU A 324 21.93 -5.63 31.54
N GLY A 325 21.85 -4.30 31.59
CA GLY A 325 22.86 -3.43 31.02
C GLY A 325 24.21 -3.50 31.74
N GLU A 326 25.27 -3.52 30.95
CA GLU A 326 26.53 -2.90 31.33
C GLU A 326 26.64 -1.54 30.64
N VAL A 327 26.54 -0.48 31.45
CA VAL A 327 26.93 0.86 31.09
C VAL A 327 28.43 0.97 31.32
N GLU A 328 29.24 0.99 30.27
CA GLU A 328 30.56 1.63 30.33
C GLU A 328 30.83 2.47 29.08
N GLY A 329 30.90 3.79 29.31
CA GLY A 329 32.11 4.56 29.00
C GLY A 329 32.37 4.92 27.54
N GLU A 330 32.18 6.20 27.24
CA GLU A 330 32.72 6.89 26.08
C GLU A 330 34.18 6.54 25.76
N GLY A 331 34.48 6.37 24.48
CA GLY A 331 35.85 6.31 23.99
C GLY A 331 35.89 5.94 22.52
N GLY A 332 35.65 6.92 21.64
CA GLY A 332 35.88 6.74 20.21
C GLY A 332 37.32 6.35 19.94
N VAL A 333 37.53 5.61 18.84
CA VAL A 333 38.57 5.88 17.85
C VAL A 333 38.39 4.96 16.64
N GLU A 334 38.69 5.58 15.51
CA GLU A 334 38.76 5.13 14.13
C GLU A 334 39.81 4.03 13.90
N VAL A 335 39.61 3.22 12.86
CA VAL A 335 40.53 2.20 12.32
C VAL A 335 40.26 2.18 10.81
N GLU A 336 41.16 2.38 9.86
CA GLU A 336 42.62 2.49 9.82
C GLU A 336 43.03 3.27 8.56
N GLY A 337 44.16 3.98 8.64
CA GLY A 337 45.02 4.28 7.51
C GLY A 337 46.40 3.67 7.76
N GLU A 338 46.88 2.83 6.85
CA GLU A 338 48.23 2.28 6.86
C GLU A 338 49.28 3.37 6.61
N GLY A 339 50.44 3.27 7.26
CA GLY A 339 51.68 3.85 6.73
C GLY A 339 52.70 4.38 7.74
N GLU A 340 53.64 3.50 8.08
CA GLU A 340 55.08 3.76 8.31
C GLU A 340 55.56 4.73 9.43
N GLY A 341 56.38 4.18 10.33
CA GLY A 341 57.67 4.82 10.62
C GLY A 341 58.09 4.98 12.09
N VAL A 342 59.08 4.17 12.48
CA VAL A 342 60.29 4.56 13.25
C VAL A 342 60.20 4.71 14.79
N VAL A 343 60.78 3.69 15.45
CA VAL A 343 61.78 3.71 16.55
C VAL A 343 61.66 4.73 17.70
N GLU A 344 61.50 4.28 18.96
CA GLU A 344 62.52 4.37 20.04
C GLU A 344 62.08 3.75 21.39
N ASN A 345 63.09 3.55 22.24
CA ASN A 345 63.20 2.71 23.43
C ASN A 345 62.55 3.25 24.72
N GLY A 346 62.42 2.35 25.71
CA GLY A 346 62.49 2.62 27.15
C GLY A 346 61.43 1.85 27.94
N GLU A 347 61.72 0.71 28.57
CA GLU A 347 62.25 0.59 29.96
C GLU A 347 61.40 1.41 30.96
N VAL A 348 60.85 0.93 32.09
CA VAL A 348 61.28 -0.12 33.03
C VAL A 348 60.19 -0.27 34.13
N ASN A 349 60.09 -1.47 34.72
CA ASN A 349 59.66 -1.90 36.08
C ASN A 349 58.75 -0.97 36.93
N GLY A 350 57.78 -1.45 37.70
CA GLY A 350 57.61 -2.75 38.35
C GLY A 350 56.90 -2.52 39.70
N ASP A 351 56.71 -3.62 40.41
CA ASP A 351 56.35 -3.78 41.82
C ASP A 351 54.89 -4.10 42.21
N VAL A 352 54.90 -5.06 43.13
CA VAL A 352 53.88 -5.91 43.71
C VAL A 352 53.77 -5.51 45.18
N ASP A 353 52.57 -5.47 45.72
CA ASP A 353 52.23 -5.82 47.12
C ASP A 353 50.70 -5.75 47.23
N GLY A 354 49.94 -6.72 47.75
CA GLY A 354 50.28 -7.72 48.76
C GLY A 354 49.77 -7.24 50.13
N MET A 355 48.48 -7.45 50.46
CA MET A 355 48.02 -7.45 51.86
C MET A 355 46.66 -8.14 52.04
N GLU A 356 46.68 -9.33 52.65
CA GLU A 356 45.55 -9.97 53.34
C GLU A 356 45.42 -9.40 54.77
N VAL A 357 44.19 -9.25 55.27
CA VAL A 357 43.89 -9.30 56.72
C VAL A 357 42.48 -9.86 56.96
N ASP A 358 42.42 -10.93 57.75
CA ASP A 358 41.25 -11.68 58.22
C ASP A 358 40.34 -10.93 59.22
N GLY A 359 39.11 -11.42 59.40
CA GLY A 359 38.26 -11.07 60.54
C GLY A 359 36.90 -11.79 60.57
N GLU A 360 36.84 -12.85 61.36
CA GLU A 360 35.71 -13.74 61.67
C GLU A 360 34.50 -13.06 62.34
N GLY A 361 33.30 -13.69 62.28
CA GLY A 361 32.21 -13.40 63.21
C GLY A 361 30.81 -13.96 62.84
N GLU A 362 30.45 -15.09 63.44
CA GLU A 362 29.16 -15.82 63.54
C GLU A 362 27.93 -14.91 63.85
N GLY A 363 26.65 -15.25 63.64
CA GLY A 363 25.94 -16.47 63.20
C GLY A 363 24.40 -16.29 63.29
N GLU A 364 23.68 -17.36 62.95
CA GLU A 364 22.24 -17.69 63.24
C GLU A 364 21.16 -16.74 62.68
N GLY A 365 20.12 -17.14 61.93
CA GLY A 365 19.37 -18.41 61.89
C GLY A 365 17.96 -18.19 62.44
N ALA A 366 16.97 -17.87 61.60
CA ALA A 366 15.55 -18.00 61.96
C ALA A 366 14.65 -18.03 60.72
N ALA A 367 14.26 -19.25 60.33
CA ALA A 367 13.11 -19.52 59.47
C ALA A 367 11.82 -19.36 60.29
N ALA A 368 10.83 -18.66 59.75
CA ALA A 368 9.47 -18.64 60.27
C ALA A 368 8.51 -18.98 59.13
N ALA A 369 8.02 -20.22 59.16
CA ALA A 369 6.86 -20.67 58.42
C ALA A 369 5.60 -20.00 58.99
N VAL A 370 4.73 -19.50 58.11
CA VAL A 370 3.34 -19.21 58.43
C VAL A 370 2.49 -20.05 57.48
N GLU A 371 1.82 -21.03 58.05
CA GLU A 371 0.80 -21.86 57.41
C GLU A 371 -0.52 -21.07 57.29
N GLY A 372 -1.17 -21.23 56.14
CA GLY A 372 -2.61 -21.43 56.01
C GLY A 372 -3.54 -20.23 56.28
N GLU A 373 -4.14 -19.71 55.20
CA GLU A 373 -5.59 -19.54 55.18
C GLU A 373 -6.10 -19.70 53.74
N GLU A 374 -6.80 -20.82 53.51
CA GLU A 374 -7.66 -21.06 52.35
C GLU A 374 -8.83 -20.08 52.43
N GLY A 375 -8.74 -18.99 51.66
CA GLY A 375 -9.87 -18.13 51.37
C GLY A 375 -10.56 -18.59 50.09
N GLU A 376 -11.52 -19.52 50.21
CA GLU A 376 -12.59 -19.65 49.22
C GLU A 376 -13.42 -18.36 49.22
N GLY A 377 -13.01 -17.40 48.39
CA GLY A 377 -13.72 -16.17 48.11
C GLY A 377 -14.09 -16.12 46.63
N GLY A 378 -15.04 -16.95 46.23
CA GLY A 378 -15.71 -16.80 44.94
C GLY A 378 -16.60 -15.56 44.96
N GLU A 379 -16.01 -14.39 44.81
CA GLU A 379 -16.71 -13.22 44.27
C GLU A 379 -16.37 -13.17 42.79
N GLN A 380 -17.30 -13.63 41.95
CA GLN A 380 -17.32 -13.24 40.55
C GLN A 380 -17.58 -11.73 40.55
N GLY A 381 -16.49 -10.95 40.49
CA GLY A 381 -16.55 -9.55 40.11
C GLY A 381 -17.09 -9.47 38.70
N GLU A 382 -18.36 -9.11 38.55
CA GLU A 382 -18.93 -8.68 37.28
C GLU A 382 -18.11 -7.47 36.80
N GLY A 383 -17.13 -7.71 35.91
CA GLY A 383 -16.29 -6.68 35.30
C GLY A 383 -14.77 -6.89 35.36
N GLU A 384 -14.27 -7.95 36.01
CA GLU A 384 -12.83 -8.24 36.01
C GLU A 384 -12.39 -8.97 34.73
N LEU A 385 -11.36 -8.43 34.07
CA LEU A 385 -10.73 -9.02 32.88
C LEU A 385 -9.92 -10.26 33.28
N ALA A 386 -9.86 -11.26 32.40
CA ALA A 386 -9.03 -12.43 32.64
C ALA A 386 -7.55 -12.02 32.68
N GLU A 387 -6.72 -12.70 33.49
CA GLU A 387 -5.30 -12.35 33.62
C GLU A 387 -4.55 -12.37 32.27
N GLU A 388 -4.95 -13.26 31.37
CA GLU A 388 -4.43 -13.38 30.00
C GLU A 388 -4.77 -12.18 29.10
N ASP A 389 -5.78 -11.40 29.45
CA ASP A 389 -6.27 -10.26 28.68
C ASP A 389 -5.54 -8.95 29.03
N TYR A 390 -4.80 -8.87 30.13
CA TYR A 390 -4.13 -7.62 30.55
C TYR A 390 -3.12 -7.11 29.52
N GLY A 391 -2.38 -8.00 28.85
CA GLY A 391 -1.46 -7.58 27.79
C GLY A 391 -2.19 -7.08 26.54
N ALA A 392 -3.32 -7.68 26.19
CA ALA A 392 -4.15 -7.22 25.08
C ALA A 392 -4.86 -5.90 25.41
N LEU A 393 -5.31 -5.72 26.65
CA LEU A 393 -5.85 -4.47 27.16
C LEU A 393 -4.82 -3.34 27.05
N ALA A 394 -3.59 -3.57 27.49
CA ALA A 394 -2.52 -2.58 27.39
C ALA A 394 -2.29 -2.13 25.93
N LEU A 395 -2.32 -3.06 24.96
CA LEU A 395 -2.25 -2.71 23.55
C LEU A 395 -3.47 -1.91 23.09
N LEU A 396 -4.69 -2.27 23.53
CA LEU A 396 -5.89 -1.50 23.21
C LEU A 396 -5.83 -0.07 23.76
N ASP A 397 -5.30 0.14 24.96
CA ASP A 397 -5.08 1.47 25.55
C ASP A 397 -4.11 2.33 24.73
N THR A 398 -3.14 1.70 24.04
CA THR A 398 -2.24 2.43 23.12
C THR A 398 -2.86 2.72 21.76
N VAL A 399 -3.80 1.89 21.31
CA VAL A 399 -4.41 1.99 19.97
C VAL A 399 -5.64 2.88 19.96
N ILE A 400 -6.46 2.82 21.02
CA ILE A 400 -7.74 3.52 21.13
C ILE A 400 -7.56 4.68 22.09
N GLU A 401 -7.59 5.90 21.55
CA GLU A 401 -7.54 7.12 22.36
C GLU A 401 -8.77 7.19 23.27
N GLU A 402 -8.53 7.55 24.55
CA GLU A 402 -9.57 7.70 25.58
C GLU A 402 -10.44 6.42 25.70
N ARG A 403 -9.84 5.23 25.55
CA ARG A 403 -10.55 3.93 25.59
C ARG A 403 -11.46 3.80 26.82
N GLU A 404 -10.97 4.14 28.00
CA GLU A 404 -11.73 4.06 29.27
C GLU A 404 -13.00 4.91 29.28
N GLU A 405 -13.02 6.02 28.54
CA GLU A 405 -14.19 6.89 28.42
C GLU A 405 -15.17 6.40 27.34
N ARG A 406 -14.67 5.64 26.36
CA ARG A 406 -15.42 5.19 25.18
C ARG A 406 -15.99 3.79 25.29
N LEU A 407 -15.33 2.89 26.01
CA LEU A 407 -15.62 1.46 26.05
C LEU A 407 -15.58 0.94 27.48
N SER A 408 -16.60 0.15 27.86
CA SER A 408 -16.57 -0.54 29.15
C SER A 408 -15.63 -1.74 29.14
N ASN A 409 -15.34 -2.32 30.31
CA ASN A 409 -14.55 -3.55 30.38
C ASN A 409 -15.28 -4.72 29.70
N GLU A 410 -16.61 -4.77 29.77
CA GLU A 410 -17.41 -5.78 29.05
C GLU A 410 -17.32 -5.62 27.52
N ASP A 411 -17.24 -4.38 27.04
CA ASP A 411 -17.01 -4.09 25.62
C ASP A 411 -15.63 -4.60 25.19
N VAL A 412 -14.59 -4.36 25.99
CA VAL A 412 -13.23 -4.86 25.74
C VAL A 412 -13.21 -6.39 25.68
N THR A 413 -13.78 -7.06 26.67
CA THR A 413 -13.88 -8.53 26.67
C THR A 413 -14.60 -9.04 25.42
N SER A 414 -15.67 -8.35 25.01
CA SER A 414 -16.41 -8.69 23.80
C SER A 414 -15.58 -8.52 22.53
N ILE A 415 -14.82 -7.43 22.43
CA ILE A 415 -13.91 -7.15 21.31
C ILE A 415 -12.83 -8.22 21.23
N LEU A 416 -12.14 -8.53 22.34
CA LEU A 416 -11.08 -9.54 22.38
C LEU A 416 -11.60 -10.93 21.99
N ARG A 417 -12.78 -11.31 22.48
CA ARG A 417 -13.45 -12.56 22.07
C ARG A 417 -13.72 -12.60 20.58
N ILE A 418 -14.27 -11.52 19.99
CA ILE A 418 -14.51 -11.44 18.54
C ILE A 418 -13.21 -11.63 17.75
N ILE A 419 -12.12 -10.98 18.20
CA ILE A 419 -10.82 -11.07 17.53
C ILE A 419 -10.28 -12.50 17.59
N ARG A 420 -10.33 -13.16 18.75
CA ARG A 420 -9.89 -14.56 18.91
C ARG A 420 -10.68 -15.53 18.05
N GLU A 421 -12.00 -15.36 18.01
CA GLU A 421 -12.89 -16.20 17.19
C GLU A 421 -12.59 -16.11 15.70
N LEU A 422 -12.19 -14.92 15.21
CA LEU A 422 -12.03 -14.68 13.77
C LEU A 422 -10.59 -14.74 13.28
N LEU A 423 -9.61 -14.35 14.11
CA LEU A 423 -8.20 -14.25 13.74
C LEU A 423 -7.30 -15.22 14.52
N GLY A 424 -7.81 -15.80 15.61
CA GLY A 424 -7.06 -16.72 16.46
C GLY A 424 -6.82 -18.08 15.82
N PRO A 425 -5.99 -18.94 16.45
CA PRO A 425 -5.70 -20.29 15.96
C PRO A 425 -6.96 -21.14 15.73
N GLU A 426 -8.00 -20.91 16.53
CA GLU A 426 -9.30 -21.61 16.44
C GLU A 426 -10.11 -21.23 15.19
N ALA A 427 -9.78 -20.11 14.54
CA ALA A 427 -10.43 -19.69 13.30
C ALA A 427 -10.02 -20.55 12.09
N ASN A 428 -9.02 -21.43 12.24
CA ASN A 428 -8.52 -22.33 11.20
C ASN A 428 -9.23 -23.71 11.17
N VAL A 429 -10.30 -23.92 11.95
CA VAL A 429 -11.03 -25.19 12.07
C VAL A 429 -12.23 -25.29 11.13
#